data_AF-A0AAD6KA73-F1
#
_entry.id   AF-A0AAD6KA73-F1
#
_cell.length_a   1.000
_cell.length_b   1.000
_cell.length_c   1.000
_cell.angle_alpha   90.00
_cell.angle_beta   90.00
_cell.angle_gamma   90.00
#
_symmetry.space_group_name_H-M   'P 1'
#
loop_
_entity.id
_entity.type
_entity.pdbx_description
1 polymer ?
#
loop_
_entity_poly.entity_id
_entity_poly.type
_entity_poly.pdbx_seq_one_letter_code
_entity_poly.pdbx_strand_id
1 'polypeptide(L)' 'MLFPLKVGKHGFIIEFTDPNNNARRSATYLPEVAAHEGWTREEAIDSLIHKAGYSGHITDSLRKGQPP' A
#
# COMPACT_ATOMS: atom_id res chain seq x y z
N MET A 1 -9.91 5.00 2.18
CA MET A 1 -9.92 6.36 1.58
C MET A 1 -8.51 6.64 1.10
N LEU A 2 -8.30 6.83 -0.20
CA LEU A 2 -6.96 6.86 -0.82
C LEU A 2 -6.62 8.32 -1.19
N PHE A 3 -5.68 8.96 -0.50
CA PHE A 3 -5.29 10.35 -0.74
C PHE A 3 -4.29 10.47 -1.92
N PRO A 4 -4.36 11.54 -2.76
CA PRO A 4 -3.59 11.67 -4.00
C PRO A 4 -2.11 12.03 -3.78
N LEU A 5 -1.25 11.50 -4.68
CA LEU A 5 0.21 11.46 -4.58
C LEU A 5 0.95 12.69 -5.11
N LYS A 6 2.05 13.05 -4.44
CA LYS A 6 3.22 13.71 -5.03
C LYS A 6 4.50 13.06 -4.48
N VAL A 7 5.25 12.38 -5.35
CA VAL A 7 6.52 11.71 -5.02
C VAL A 7 7.50 12.76 -4.47
N GLY A 8 8.07 12.49 -3.29
CA GLY A 8 9.09 13.34 -2.65
C GLY A 8 8.60 14.34 -1.58
N LYS A 9 7.29 14.47 -1.34
CA LYS A 9 6.77 15.35 -0.25
C LYS A 9 5.80 14.68 0.72
N HIS A 10 5.13 13.60 0.32
CA HIS A 10 4.18 12.89 1.16
C HIS A 10 4.46 11.38 1.05
N GLY A 11 4.50 10.68 2.18
CA GLY A 11 4.70 9.24 2.23
C GLY A 11 3.54 8.46 1.59
N PHE A 12 3.75 7.16 1.40
CA PHE A 12 2.73 6.23 0.91
C PHE A 12 2.08 5.57 2.12
N ILE A 13 0.78 5.78 2.31
CA ILE A 13 -0.01 5.10 3.35
C ILE A 13 -1.03 4.22 2.63
N ILE A 14 -1.09 2.95 3.01
CA ILE A 14 -2.18 2.07 2.62
C ILE A 14 -3.01 1.69 3.83
N GLU A 15 -4.28 1.46 3.59
CA GLU A 15 -5.21 0.85 4.54
C GLU A 15 -6.13 -0.08 3.75
N PHE A 16 -6.27 -1.32 4.20
CA PHE A 16 -7.14 -2.31 3.58
C PHE A 16 -7.64 -3.31 4.62
N THR A 17 -8.72 -4.01 4.27
CA THR A 17 -9.22 -5.14 5.05
C THR A 17 -8.69 -6.42 4.42
N ASP A 18 -8.03 -7.25 5.22
CA ASP A 18 -7.53 -8.55 4.80
C ASP A 18 -8.72 -9.47 4.48
N PRO A 19 -8.88 -9.93 3.23
CA PRO A 19 -10.00 -10.76 2.83
C PRO A 19 -10.02 -12.13 3.52
N ASN A 20 -8.91 -12.59 4.09
CA ASN A 20 -8.82 -13.93 4.70
C ASN A 20 -9.35 -13.98 6.13
N ASN A 21 -9.20 -12.90 6.89
CA ASN A 21 -9.54 -12.86 8.32
C ASN A 21 -10.32 -11.60 8.73
N ASN A 22 -10.69 -10.77 7.75
CA ASN A 22 -11.41 -9.51 7.92
C ASN A 22 -10.69 -8.49 8.84
N ALA A 23 -9.38 -8.65 9.06
CA ALA A 23 -8.59 -7.74 9.87
C ALA A 23 -8.25 -6.48 9.08
N ARG A 24 -8.41 -5.31 9.71
CA ARG A 24 -7.90 -4.05 9.15
C ARG A 24 -6.39 -4.00 9.28
N ARG A 25 -5.72 -3.69 8.18
CA ARG A 25 -4.27 -3.57 8.09
C ARG A 25 -3.92 -2.23 7.48
N SER A 26 -2.83 -1.65 7.96
CA SER A 26 -2.26 -0.43 7.41
C SER A 26 -0.74 -0.50 7.42
N ALA A 27 -0.12 0.21 6.48
CA ALA A 27 1.33 0.35 6.43
C ALA A 27 1.70 1.72 5.86
N THR A 28 2.89 2.19 6.22
CA THR A 28 3.42 3.48 5.76
C THR A 28 4.86 3.34 5.26
N TYR A 29 5.13 3.96 4.12
CA TYR A 29 6.48 4.29 3.67
C TYR A 29 6.67 5.80 3.66
N LEU A 30 7.85 6.20 4.10
CA LEU A 30 8.31 7.57 3.96
C LEU A 30 8.69 7.82 2.49
N PRO A 31 8.58 9.07 2.00
CA PRO A 31 8.81 9.40 0.60
C PRO A 31 10.23 9.02 0.11
N GLU A 32 11.22 9.06 0.99
CA GLU A 32 12.60 8.66 0.70
C GLU A 32 12.75 7.17 0.40
N VAL A 33 11.90 6.29 0.94
CA VAL A 33 12.01 4.84 0.71
C VAL A 33 11.62 4.51 -0.73
N ALA A 34 10.49 5.03 -1.19
CA ALA A 34 10.06 4.80 -2.57
C ALA A 34 11.02 5.45 -3.59
N ALA A 35 11.56 6.63 -3.26
CA ALA A 35 12.53 7.32 -4.11
C ALA A 35 13.89 6.60 -4.17
N HIS A 36 14.36 6.06 -3.04
CA HIS A 36 15.60 5.30 -2.96
C HIS A 36 15.54 3.99 -3.74
N GLU A 37 14.42 3.26 -3.61
CA GLU A 37 14.23 1.98 -4.28
C GLU A 37 13.86 2.12 -5.76
N GLY A 38 13.56 3.33 -6.22
CA GLY A 38 13.11 3.57 -7.60
C GLY A 38 11.74 2.95 -7.91
N TRP A 39 10.94 2.65 -6.88
CA TRP A 39 9.66 1.98 -7.04
C TRP A 39 8.64 2.87 -7.75
N THR A 40 7.91 2.25 -8.67
CA THR A 40 6.63 2.76 -9.15
C THR A 40 5.60 2.76 -8.02
N ARG A 41 4.50 3.48 -8.21
CA ARG A 41 3.41 3.53 -7.24
C ARG A 41 2.87 2.13 -6.91
N GLU A 42 2.76 1.24 -7.91
CA GLU A 42 2.21 -0.10 -7.74
C GLU A 42 3.17 -1.00 -6.94
N GLU A 43 4.46 -0.95 -7.25
CA GLU A 43 5.49 -1.68 -6.49
C GLU A 43 5.55 -1.21 -5.03
N ALA A 44 5.44 0.09 -4.79
CA ALA A 44 5.39 0.64 -3.44
C ALA A 44 4.14 0.16 -2.67
N ILE A 45 2.98 0.09 -3.34
CA ILE A 45 1.74 -0.43 -2.75
C ILE A 45 1.87 -1.93 -2.44
N ASP A 46 2.43 -2.73 -3.36
CA ASP A 46 2.61 -4.18 -3.16
C ASP A 46 3.54 -4.48 -1.99
N SER A 47 4.66 -3.75 -1.95
CA SER A 47 5.61 -3.80 -0.84
C SER A 47 4.93 -3.39 0.49
N LEU A 48 4.08 -2.36 0.49
CA LEU A 48 3.33 -1.96 1.67
C LEU A 48 2.31 -3.01 2.12
N ILE A 49 1.62 -3.67 1.18
CA ILE A 49 0.64 -4.71 1.49
C ILE A 49 1.34 -5.88 2.20
N HIS A 50 2.49 -6.31 1.68
CA HIS A 50 3.32 -7.32 2.33
C HIS A 50 3.85 -6.84 3.69
N LYS A 51 4.30 -5.59 3.80
CA LYS A 51 4.74 -4.98 5.06
C LYS A 51 3.64 -4.88 6.11
N ALA A 52 2.38 -4.69 5.69
CA ALA A 52 1.20 -4.73 6.57
C ALA A 52 0.89 -6.17 7.07
N GLY A 53 1.70 -7.15 6.64
CA GLY A 53 1.63 -8.55 7.04
C GLY A 53 0.71 -9.41 6.18
N TYR A 54 0.26 -8.92 5.01
CA TYR A 54 -0.55 -9.71 4.09
C TYR A 54 0.36 -10.55 3.19
N SER A 55 0.21 -11.87 3.26
CA SER A 55 0.99 -12.84 2.48
C SER A 55 0.19 -13.50 1.35
N GLY A 56 -1.06 -13.06 1.12
CA GLY A 56 -1.92 -13.59 0.07
C GLY A 56 -1.62 -13.01 -1.30
N HIS A 57 -2.36 -13.47 -2.31
CA HIS A 57 -2.27 -12.92 -3.65
C HIS A 57 -2.77 -11.46 -3.67
N ILE A 58 -1.96 -10.55 -4.21
CA ILE A 58 -2.32 -9.14 -4.34
C ILE A 58 -3.15 -8.97 -5.60
N THR A 59 -4.42 -8.60 -5.43
CA THR A 59 -5.34 -8.29 -6.53
C THR A 59 -5.40 -6.79 -6.77
N ASP A 60 -5.86 -6.39 -7.96
CA ASP A 60 -6.02 -4.97 -8.33
C ASP A 60 -6.96 -4.23 -7.35
N SER A 61 -8.01 -4.93 -6.93
CA SER A 61 -8.91 -4.61 -5.82
C SER A 61 -8.18 -4.22 -4.53
N LEU A 62 -7.21 -5.04 -4.12
CA LEU A 62 -6.44 -4.84 -2.90
C LEU A 62 -5.48 -3.65 -3.02
N ARG A 63 -4.83 -3.48 -4.19
CA ARG A 63 -3.96 -2.32 -4.48
C ARG A 63 -4.71 -0.99 -4.43
N LYS A 64 -5.96 -1.00 -4.90
CA LYS A 64 -6.85 0.16 -4.86
C LYS A 64 -7.42 0.42 -3.46
N GLY A 65 -7.07 -0.39 -2.45
CA GLY A 65 -7.52 -0.27 -1.07
C GLY A 65 -9.05 -0.42 -0.93
N GLN A 66 -9.65 -1.28 -1.75
CA GLN A 66 -11.08 -1.27 -2.06
C GLN A 66 -12.00 -1.07 -0.85
N PRO A 67 -13.00 -0.20 -0.97
CA PRO A 67 -14.39 -0.57 -0.83
C PRO A 67 -15.00 -0.80 -2.23
N PRO A 68 -16.12 -1.55 -2.39
CA PRO A 68 -17.10 -1.17 -3.41
C PRO A 68 -17.66 0.22 -3.09
#